data_AF-A0A095WYQ8-F1
#
_entry.id   AF-A0A095WYQ8-F1
#
_cell.length_a   1.000
_cell.length_b   1.000
_cell.length_c   1.000
_cell.angle_alpha   90.00
_cell.angle_beta   90.00
_cell.angle_gamma   90.00
#
_symmetry.space_group_name_H-M   'P 1'
#
loop_
_entity.id
_entity.type
_entity.pdbx_description
1 polymer ?
#
loop_
_entity_poly.entity_id
_entity_poly.type
_entity_poly.pdbx_seq_one_letter_code
_entity_poly.pdbx_strand_id
1 'polypeptide(L)' 'MFVDRDHPLEELPEGLLAGFGTPELVLTLVLTPERRLARTDAATVLAALDEKGFYLQLPPQPGVAPEAAP' A
#
# COMPACT_ATOMS: atom_id res chain seq x y z
N MET A 1 -3.07 -2.18 -3.33
CA MET A 1 -2.01 -1.15 -3.38
C MET A 1 -2.61 0.14 -2.86
N PHE A 2 -1.83 0.91 -2.12
CA PHE A 2 -2.16 2.26 -1.70
C PHE A 2 -1.18 3.23 -2.36
N VAL A 3 -1.70 4.34 -2.87
CA VAL A 3 -0.95 5.45 -3.43
C VAL A 3 -1.60 6.73 -2.94
N ASP A 4 -0.89 7.85 -2.98
CA ASP A 4 -1.55 9.13 -2.76
C ASP A 4 -2.61 9.36 -3.83
N ARG A 5 -3.67 10.11 -3.49
CA ARG A 5 -4.76 10.40 -4.43
C ARG A 5 -4.27 11.17 -5.65
N ASP A 6 -3.25 12.00 -5.47
CA ASP A 6 -2.66 12.80 -6.55
C ASP A 6 -1.52 12.07 -7.27
N HIS A 7 -1.11 10.88 -6.80
CA HIS A 7 0.02 10.16 -7.38
C HIS A 7 -0.40 9.42 -8.67
N PRO A 8 0.24 9.70 -9.82
CA PRO A 8 -0.08 9.03 -11.06
C PRO A 8 0.34 7.56 -11.00
N LEU A 9 -0.57 6.65 -11.35
CA LEU A 9 -0.27 5.21 -11.43
C LEU A 9 0.77 4.89 -12.52
N GLU A 10 0.94 5.80 -13.47
CA GLU A 10 1.95 5.77 -14.53
C GLU A 10 3.37 6.07 -14.04
N GLU A 11 3.55 6.69 -12.87
CA GLU A 11 4.86 6.91 -12.25
C GLU A 11 5.36 5.69 -11.46
N LEU A 12 4.54 4.63 -11.37
CA LEU A 12 4.93 3.40 -10.69
C LEU A 12 5.97 2.62 -11.53
N PRO A 13 6.89 1.91 -10.87
CA PRO A 13 7.90 1.11 -11.57
C PRO A 13 7.25 0.06 -12.49
N GLU A 14 7.77 -0.09 -13.71
CA GLU A 14 7.25 -1.06 -14.69
C GLU A 14 7.21 -2.50 -14.14
N GLY A 15 8.16 -2.89 -13.29
CA GLY A 15 8.16 -4.22 -12.66
C GLY A 15 6.98 -4.44 -11.70
N LEU A 16 6.48 -3.37 -11.09
CA LEU A 16 5.30 -3.39 -10.23
C LEU A 16 4.03 -3.47 -11.06
N LEU A 17 3.93 -2.67 -12.13
CA LEU A 17 2.84 -2.73 -13.11
C LEU A 17 2.78 -4.10 -13.81
N ALA A 18 3.93 -4.70 -14.12
CA ALA A 18 3.99 -6.03 -14.73
C ALA A 18 3.47 -7.14 -13.79
N GLY A 19 3.70 -7.03 -12.48
CA GLY A 19 3.22 -8.00 -11.48
C GLY A 19 1.79 -7.76 -11.01
N PHE A 20 1.35 -6.49 -10.95
CA PHE A 20 0.00 -6.11 -10.51
C PHE A 20 -1.01 -6.04 -11.66
N GLY A 21 -0.54 -5.91 -12.91
CA GLY A 21 -1.36 -5.69 -14.09
C GLY A 21 -1.83 -4.23 -14.18
N THR A 22 -3.06 -4.03 -14.66
CA THR A 22 -3.67 -2.70 -14.74
C THR A 22 -4.22 -2.29 -13.38
N PRO A 23 -3.64 -1.29 -12.69
CA PRO A 23 -4.20 -0.79 -11.44
C PRO A 23 -5.52 -0.05 -11.71
N GLU A 24 -6.58 -0.44 -11.02
CA GLU A 24 -7.89 0.23 -11.06
C GLU A 24 -8.19 0.88 -9.71
N LEU A 25 -8.72 2.11 -9.73
CA LEU A 25 -9.17 2.79 -8.52
C LEU A 25 -10.43 2.10 -7.98
N VAL A 26 -10.24 1.23 -6.99
CA VAL A 26 -11.36 0.51 -6.36
C VAL A 26 -12.08 1.41 -5.34
N LEU A 27 -11.33 2.12 -4.50
CA LEU A 27 -11.90 3.03 -3.52
C LEU A 27 -10.90 4.09 -3.03
N THR A 28 -11.40 5.27 -2.66
CA THR A 28 -10.63 6.31 -1.98
C THR A 28 -11.02 6.34 -0.51
N LEU A 29 -10.05 6.22 0.38
CA LEU A 29 -10.27 6.27 1.83
C LEU A 29 -9.29 7.25 2.48
N VAL A 30 -9.76 7.94 3.52
CA VAL A 30 -8.88 8.75 4.37
C VAL A 30 -8.13 7.80 5.29
N LEU A 31 -6.82 7.71 5.08
CA LEU A 31 -5.91 6.92 5.89
C LEU A 31 -5.48 7.76 7.09
N THR A 32 -5.83 7.32 8.29
CA THR A 32 -5.34 7.88 9.55
C THR A 32 -4.49 6.84 10.28
N PRO A 33 -3.50 7.24 11.09
CA PRO A 33 -2.64 6.28 11.81
C PRO A 33 -3.44 5.35 12.75
N GLU A 34 -4.59 5.79 13.24
CA GLU A 34 -5.50 5.01 14.09
C GLU A 34 -6.38 4.03 13.29
N ARG A 35 -6.41 4.16 11.96
CA ARG A 35 -7.21 3.32 11.06
C ARG A 35 -6.57 1.94 10.94
N ARG A 36 -7.15 0.90 11.55
CA ARG A 36 -6.73 -0.47 11.25
C ARG A 36 -7.19 -0.90 9.86
N LEU A 37 -6.25 -1.23 8.98
CA LEU A 37 -6.59 -1.96 7.76
C LEU A 37 -6.63 -3.45 8.10
N ALA A 38 -7.56 -4.20 7.49
CA ALA A 38 -7.78 -5.62 7.81
C ALA A 38 -6.57 -6.53 7.48
N ARG A 39 -5.61 -6.01 6.72
CA ARG A 39 -4.51 -6.78 6.13
C ARG A 39 -3.14 -6.10 6.30
N THR A 40 -3.07 -4.87 6.81
CA THR A 40 -1.80 -4.17 7.10
C THR A 40 -2.02 -2.99 8.07
N ASP A 41 -0.95 -2.41 8.59
CA ASP A 41 -1.02 -1.25 9.49
C ASP A 41 -1.00 0.08 8.70
N ALA A 42 -1.90 1.00 9.07
CA ALA A 42 -1.95 2.32 8.46
C ALA A 42 -0.66 3.11 8.64
N ALA A 43 0.01 2.97 9.78
CA ALA A 43 1.30 3.63 10.03
C ALA A 43 2.37 3.19 9.01
N THR A 44 2.44 1.89 8.71
CA THR A 44 3.37 1.33 7.72
C THR A 44 3.04 1.80 6.31
N VAL A 45 1.75 1.88 5.97
CA VAL A 45 1.30 2.43 4.68
C VAL A 45 1.70 3.89 4.57
N LEU A 46 1.43 4.70 5.59
CA LEU A 46 1.78 6.13 5.61
C LEU A 46 3.29 6.34 5.49
N ALA A 47 4.11 5.58 6.23
CA ALA A 47 5.57 5.68 6.13
C ALA A 47 6.08 5.31 4.73
N ALA A 48 5.52 4.28 4.09
CA ALA A 48 5.91 3.90 2.74
C ALA A 48 5.41 4.89 1.67
N LEU A 49 4.25 5.51 1.88
CA LEU A 49 3.78 6.60 1.03
C LEU A 49 4.69 7.82 1.13
N ASP A 50 5.17 8.15 2.34
CA ASP A 50 6.11 9.25 2.57
C ASP A 50 7.49 8.98 1.94
N GLU A 51 8.02 7.75 2.10
CA GLU A 51 9.36 7.40 1.61
C GLU A 51 9.40 7.05 0.11
N LYS A 52 8.39 6.32 -0.39
CA LYS A 52 8.38 5.74 -1.75
C LYS A 52 7.27 6.28 -2.64
N GLY A 53 6.26 6.97 -2.10
CA GLY A 53 5.07 7.40 -2.85
C GLY A 53 3.98 6.33 -3.02
N PHE A 54 4.26 5.07 -2.66
CA PHE A 54 3.33 3.95 -2.83
C PHE A 54 3.55 2.82 -1.81
N TYR A 55 2.49 2.06 -1.52
CA TYR A 55 2.55 0.84 -0.70
C TYR A 55 1.84 -0.33 -1.38
N LEU A 56 2.57 -1.43 -1.55
CA LEU A 56 2.00 -2.68 -2.04
C LEU A 56 1.49 -3.55 -0.90
N GLN A 57 0.18 -3.75 -0.90
CA GLN A 57 -0.45 -4.69 0.00
C GLN A 57 -0.53 -6.06 -0.68
N LEU A 58 0.43 -6.92 -0.39
CA LEU A 58 0.38 -8.33 -0.75
C LEU A 58 -0.47 -9.09 0.29
N PRO A 59 -1.19 -10.15 -0.09
CA PRO A 59 -1.90 -10.97 0.87
C PRO A 59 -0.89 -11.54 1.88
N PRO A 60 -1.08 -11.35 3.20
CA PRO A 60 -0.26 -12.02 4.18
C PRO A 60 -0.50 -13.53 4.03
N GLN A 61 0.58 -14.30 3.91
CA GLN A 61 0.48 -15.74 4.00
C GLN A 61 -0.11 -16.07 5.39
N PRO A 62 -1.14 -16.93 5.49
CA PRO A 62 -1.72 -17.29 6.79
C PRO A 62 -0.65 -17.98 7.64
N GLY A 63 0.01 -17.22 8.52
CA GLY A 63 1.13 -17.70 9.33
C GLY A 63 2.17 -16.65 9.70
N VAL A 64 2.24 -15.52 8.99
CA VAL A 64 3.14 -14.41 9.36
C VAL A 64 2.31 -13.17 9.69
N ALA A 65 2.18 -12.88 10.99
CA ALA A 65 1.80 -11.54 11.42
C ALA A 65 2.87 -10.55 10.91
N PRO A 66 2.52 -9.30 10.56
CA PRO A 66 3.53 -8.31 10.27
C PRO A 66 4.38 -8.16 11.54
N GLU A 67 5.65 -8.57 11.45
CA GLU A 67 6.66 -8.27 12.44
C GLU A 67 6.74 -6.74 12.48
N ALA A 68 6.07 -6.15 13.46
CA ALA A 68 6.25 -4.75 13.81
C ALA A 68 7.75 -4.60 14.09
N ALA A 69 8.43 -3.88 13.20
CA ALA A 69 9.86 -3.62 13.31
C ALA A 69 10.18 -3.04 14.71
N PRO A 70 11.30 -3.45 15.32
CA PRO A 70 11.63 -3.15 16.71
C PRO A 70 11.84 -1.67 17.01
#